data_AF-A0A212JF59-F1
#
_entry.id   AF-A0A212JF59-F1
#
_cell.length_a   1.000
_cell.length_b   1.000
_cell.length_c   1.000
_cell.angle_alpha   90.00
_cell.angle_beta   90.00
_cell.angle_gamma   90.00
#
_symmetry.space_group_name_H-M   'P 1'
#
loop_
_entity.id
_entity.type
_entity.pdbx_description
1 polymer ?
#
loop_
_entity_poly.entity_id
_entity_poly.type
_entity_poly.pdbx_seq_one_letter_code
_entity_poly.pdbx_strand_id
1 'polypeptide(L)'
;MKYVTLLLLALSLVWVGEAQARDIKEMSQVIKKPIEIPGGTSPRMSVMFPHTAHKGINCMHCHHEVGSDSRYVACTECHATPGARERDPMSMFMAFHSKNGDRSCYGCHSQKAQENPAKYGAKFKGCRPCHMAASAREAAKQK
;
A
#
# COMPACT_ATOMS: atom_id res chain seq x y z
N MET A 1 -4.15 -23.36 -45.82
CA MET A 1 -3.98 -23.64 -44.37
C MET A 1 -2.86 -22.80 -43.71
N LYS A 2 -1.67 -22.68 -44.31
CA LYS A 2 -0.52 -21.94 -43.74
C LYS A 2 -0.76 -20.44 -43.44
N TYR A 3 -1.55 -19.77 -44.27
CA TYR A 3 -1.91 -18.35 -44.08
C TYR A 3 -2.99 -18.14 -43.00
N VAL A 4 -3.90 -19.11 -42.84
CA VAL A 4 -4.94 -19.08 -41.79
C VAL A 4 -4.30 -19.27 -40.41
N THR A 5 -3.32 -20.17 -40.30
CA THR A 5 -2.55 -20.35 -39.05
C THR A 5 -1.72 -19.12 -38.69
N LEU A 6 -1.12 -18.43 -39.67
CA LEU A 6 -0.36 -17.20 -39.43
C LEU A 6 -1.26 -16.02 -39.00
N LEU A 7 -2.45 -15.90 -39.60
CA LEU A 7 -3.44 -14.88 -39.23
C LEU A 7 -3.98 -15.08 -37.81
N LEU A 8 -4.27 -16.33 -37.42
CA LEU A 8 -4.73 -16.65 -36.06
C LEU A 8 -3.64 -16.38 -35.01
N LEU A 9 -2.37 -16.67 -35.32
CA LEU A 9 -1.25 -16.38 -34.44
C LEU A 9 -1.03 -14.87 -34.28
N ALA A 10 -1.11 -14.10 -35.37
CA ALA A 10 -1.05 -12.64 -35.33
C ALA A 10 -2.19 -12.01 -34.53
N LEU A 11 -3.43 -12.50 -34.68
CA LEU A 11 -4.58 -12.02 -33.90
C LEU A 11 -4.42 -12.31 -32.40
N SER A 12 -3.92 -13.49 -32.04
CA SER A 12 -3.67 -13.84 -30.62
C SER A 12 -2.59 -12.95 -29.97
N LEU A 13 -1.56 -12.56 -30.73
CA LEU A 13 -0.49 -11.68 -30.23
C LEU A 13 -1.02 -10.26 -29.93
N VAL A 14 -1.98 -9.77 -30.72
CA VAL A 14 -2.60 -8.45 -30.49
C VAL A 14 -3.44 -8.43 -29.21
N TRP A 15 -4.25 -9.46 -28.94
CA TRP A 15 -5.07 -9.52 -27.72
C TRP A 15 -4.24 -9.73 -26.44
N VAL A 16 -3.17 -10.51 -26.49
CA VAL A 16 -2.28 -10.72 -25.32
C VAL A 16 -1.47 -9.46 -25.00
N GLY A 17 -1.03 -8.71 -26.02
CA GLY A 17 -0.26 -7.47 -25.84
C GLY A 17 -1.03 -6.35 -25.14
N GLU A 18 -2.32 -6.17 -25.46
CA GLU A 18 -3.13 -5.12 -24.84
C GLU A 18 -3.45 -5.40 -23.36
N ALA A 19 -3.68 -6.66 -22.99
CA ALA A 19 -3.97 -7.03 -21.61
C ALA A 19 -2.77 -6.78 -20.68
N GLN A 20 -1.57 -7.18 -21.10
CA GLN A 20 -0.34 -6.97 -20.32
C GLN A 20 0.02 -5.47 -20.18
N ALA A 21 -0.21 -4.67 -21.22
CA ALA A 21 0.07 -3.23 -21.18
C ALA A 21 -0.85 -2.44 -20.23
N ARG A 22 -2.11 -2.87 -20.06
CA ARG A 22 -3.05 -2.26 -19.11
C ARG A 22 -2.63 -2.52 -17.67
N ASP A 23 -2.24 -3.75 -17.36
CA ASP A 23 -1.79 -4.15 -16.02
C ASP A 23 -0.57 -3.32 -15.57
N ILE A 24 0.47 -3.23 -16.42
CA ILE A 24 1.68 -2.46 -16.13
C ILE A 24 1.38 -0.96 -15.91
N LYS A 25 0.48 -0.39 -16.72
CA LYS A 25 0.10 1.02 -16.59
C LYS A 25 -0.62 1.27 -15.27
N GLU A 26 -1.57 0.42 -14.89
CA GLU A 26 -2.30 0.56 -13.62
C GLU A 26 -1.38 0.38 -12.42
N MET A 27 -0.55 -0.68 -12.39
CA MET A 27 0.45 -0.88 -11.35
C MET A 27 1.40 0.32 -11.22
N SER A 28 1.85 0.87 -12.35
CA SER A 28 2.70 2.08 -12.35
C SER A 28 1.99 3.29 -11.75
N GLN A 29 0.67 3.45 -11.97
CA GLN A 29 -0.09 4.56 -11.39
C GLN A 29 -0.28 4.39 -9.88
N VAL A 30 -0.52 3.18 -9.40
CA VAL A 30 -0.64 2.85 -7.96
C VAL A 30 0.64 3.16 -7.18
N ILE A 31 1.81 2.98 -7.81
CA ILE A 31 3.10 3.34 -7.20
C ILE A 31 3.33 4.86 -7.23
N LYS A 32 2.85 5.56 -8.26
CA LYS A 32 3.08 6.99 -8.44
C LYS A 32 2.18 7.85 -7.55
N LYS A 33 0.91 7.48 -7.39
CA LYS A 33 -0.08 8.25 -6.64
C LYS A 33 -0.30 7.66 -5.24
N PRO A 34 -0.55 8.47 -4.21
CA PRO A 34 -0.94 7.99 -2.89
C PRO A 34 -2.24 7.19 -2.95
N ILE A 35 -2.27 6.05 -2.29
CA ILE A 35 -3.48 5.24 -2.12
C ILE A 35 -4.16 5.58 -0.80
N GLU A 36 -5.48 5.41 -0.73
CA GLU A 36 -6.22 5.52 0.54
C GLU A 36 -6.31 4.15 1.19
N ILE A 37 -5.79 4.03 2.42
CA ILE A 37 -6.02 2.88 3.29
C ILE A 37 -7.21 3.24 4.20
N PRO A 38 -8.36 2.55 4.08
CA PRO A 38 -9.56 2.89 4.83
C PRO A 38 -9.39 2.62 6.32
N GLY A 39 -9.72 3.60 7.15
CA GLY A 39 -9.55 3.55 8.61
C GLY A 39 -10.68 2.86 9.40
N GLY A 40 -11.34 1.85 8.80
CA GLY A 40 -12.51 1.21 9.40
C GLY A 40 -13.75 2.11 9.40
N THR A 41 -14.30 2.42 10.58
CA THR A 41 -15.64 3.03 10.73
C THR A 41 -15.72 4.53 10.53
N SER A 42 -14.60 5.24 10.36
CA SER A 42 -14.62 6.69 10.12
C SER A 42 -13.64 7.09 9.01
N PRO A 43 -14.08 7.91 8.04
CA PRO A 43 -13.18 8.50 7.04
C PRO A 43 -12.06 9.32 7.67
N ARG A 44 -12.22 9.81 8.91
CA ARG A 44 -11.14 10.55 9.61
C ARG A 44 -9.93 9.67 9.91
N MET A 45 -10.13 8.37 10.01
CA MET A 45 -9.09 7.40 10.30
C MET A 45 -8.39 6.87 9.05
N SER A 46 -8.92 7.16 7.85
CA SER A 46 -8.24 6.81 6.60
C SER A 46 -6.88 7.48 6.49
N VAL A 47 -5.90 6.71 6.02
CA VAL A 47 -4.52 7.14 5.84
C VAL A 47 -4.20 7.17 4.34
N MET A 48 -3.65 8.28 3.87
CA MET A 48 -3.07 8.33 2.52
C MET A 48 -1.65 7.77 2.58
N PHE A 49 -1.40 6.70 1.83
CA PHE A 49 -0.13 6.02 1.77
C PHE A 49 0.60 6.32 0.46
N PRO A 50 1.70 7.10 0.48
CA PRO A 50 2.52 7.36 -0.69
C PRO A 50 3.64 6.31 -0.84
N HIS A 51 3.55 5.44 -1.84
CA HIS A 51 4.65 4.51 -2.19
C HIS A 51 5.96 5.25 -2.51
N THR A 52 5.87 6.43 -3.12
CA THR A 52 7.04 7.25 -3.46
C THR A 52 7.90 7.65 -2.26
N ALA A 53 7.29 7.82 -1.08
CA ALA A 53 8.01 8.09 0.17
C ALA A 53 8.71 6.85 0.75
N HIS A 54 8.34 5.66 0.27
CA HIS A 54 8.83 4.35 0.73
C HIS A 54 9.65 3.62 -0.34
N LYS A 55 10.03 4.29 -1.44
CA LYS A 55 10.74 3.69 -2.59
C LYS A 55 12.06 2.96 -2.26
N GLY A 56 12.65 3.22 -1.09
CA GLY A 56 13.88 2.56 -0.61
C GLY A 56 13.62 1.33 0.25
N ILE A 57 12.37 0.93 0.43
CA ILE A 57 11.95 -0.23 1.22
C ILE A 57 11.57 -1.34 0.25
N ASN A 58 12.03 -2.57 0.52
CA ASN A 58 11.65 -3.73 -0.27
C ASN A 58 10.12 -3.92 -0.23
N CYS A 59 9.49 -4.18 -1.38
CA CYS A 59 8.04 -4.40 -1.47
C CYS A 59 7.55 -5.48 -0.49
N MET A 60 8.31 -6.58 -0.33
CA MET A 60 8.04 -7.68 0.59
C MET A 60 8.21 -7.35 2.07
N HIS A 61 8.77 -6.19 2.39
CA HIS A 61 8.74 -5.71 3.76
C HIS A 61 7.31 -5.39 4.22
N CYS A 62 6.50 -4.81 3.34
CA CYS A 62 5.10 -4.47 3.63
C CYS A 62 4.13 -5.51 3.06
N HIS A 63 4.28 -5.88 1.79
CA HIS A 63 3.54 -6.97 1.16
C HIS A 63 4.18 -8.31 1.52
N HIS A 64 4.26 -8.63 2.82
CA HIS A 64 4.94 -9.83 3.29
C HIS A 64 4.21 -11.14 2.96
N GLU A 65 3.08 -11.05 2.27
CA GLU A 65 2.28 -12.17 1.76
C GLU A 65 1.66 -11.75 0.42
N VAL A 66 1.37 -12.74 -0.42
CA VAL A 66 0.67 -12.56 -1.70
C VAL A 66 -0.68 -13.28 -1.69
N GLY A 67 -1.60 -12.81 -2.53
CA GLY A 67 -2.90 -13.46 -2.71
C GLY A 67 -2.79 -14.82 -3.39
N SER A 68 -3.94 -15.49 -3.51
CA SER A 68 -4.05 -16.80 -4.16
C SER A 68 -3.60 -16.82 -5.63
N ASP A 69 -3.59 -15.67 -6.28
CA ASP A 69 -3.12 -15.46 -7.65
C ASP A 69 -1.64 -15.00 -7.73
N SER A 70 -0.91 -15.10 -6.62
CA SER A 70 0.49 -14.65 -6.47
C SER A 70 0.71 -13.15 -6.68
N ARG A 71 -0.35 -12.32 -6.60
CA ARG A 71 -0.24 -10.85 -6.66
C ARG A 71 -0.28 -10.21 -5.28
N TYR A 72 0.19 -8.97 -5.20
CA TYR A 72 0.09 -8.18 -3.98
C TYR A 72 -1.37 -7.86 -3.67
N VAL A 73 -1.75 -8.11 -2.42
CA VAL A 73 -3.11 -7.89 -1.92
C VAL A 73 -3.15 -6.77 -0.89
N ALA A 74 -4.35 -6.24 -0.66
CA ALA A 74 -4.58 -5.28 0.41
C ALA A 74 -4.36 -5.96 1.77
N CYS A 75 -3.82 -5.21 2.74
CA CYS A 75 -3.60 -5.72 4.09
C CYS A 75 -4.88 -6.31 4.70
N THR A 76 -6.04 -5.73 4.38
CA THR A 76 -7.36 -6.13 4.87
C THR A 76 -7.86 -7.46 4.34
N GLU A 77 -7.21 -8.05 3.33
CA GLU A 77 -7.55 -9.41 2.88
C GLU A 77 -7.21 -10.45 3.95
N CYS A 78 -6.07 -10.28 4.65
CA CYS A 78 -5.66 -11.14 5.77
C CYS A 78 -5.92 -10.48 7.13
N HIS A 79 -5.67 -9.18 7.25
CA HIS A 79 -5.85 -8.40 8.48
C HIS A 79 -7.22 -7.72 8.52
N ALA A 80 -8.29 -8.52 8.52
CA ALA A 80 -9.66 -8.03 8.34
C ALA A 80 -10.34 -7.56 9.64
N THR A 81 -9.87 -7.98 10.82
CA THR A 81 -10.54 -7.66 12.10
C THR A 81 -10.55 -6.14 12.34
N PRO A 82 -11.73 -5.49 12.37
CA PRO A 82 -11.82 -4.06 12.56
C PRO A 82 -11.79 -3.69 14.05
N GLY A 83 -11.37 -2.46 14.37
CA GLY A 83 -11.49 -1.92 15.73
C GLY A 83 -10.25 -1.14 16.17
N ALA A 84 -10.44 0.09 16.61
CA ALA A 84 -9.33 1.00 16.99
C ALA A 84 -8.64 0.64 18.32
N ARG A 85 -9.07 -0.44 18.99
CA ARG A 85 -8.52 -0.90 20.27
C ARG A 85 -8.20 -2.40 20.27
N GLU A 86 -8.18 -3.00 19.09
CA GLU A 86 -7.85 -4.41 18.97
C GLU A 86 -6.42 -4.67 19.46
N ARG A 87 -6.19 -5.89 19.93
CA ARG A 87 -4.91 -6.38 20.45
C ARG A 87 -4.45 -7.64 19.72
N ASP A 88 -5.34 -8.30 18.99
CA ASP A 88 -5.01 -9.39 18.11
C ASP A 88 -3.99 -8.94 17.05
N PRO A 89 -2.81 -9.60 16.94
CA PRO A 89 -1.84 -9.35 15.87
C PRO A 89 -2.41 -9.44 14.45
N MET A 90 -3.45 -10.26 14.24
CA MET A 90 -4.13 -10.40 12.95
C MET A 90 -5.10 -9.26 12.67
N SER A 91 -5.34 -8.34 13.61
CA SER A 91 -6.18 -7.19 13.34
C SER A 91 -5.53 -6.17 12.42
N MET A 92 -6.39 -5.45 11.68
CA MET A 92 -5.97 -4.30 10.89
C MET A 92 -5.23 -3.28 11.77
N PHE A 93 -5.74 -3.05 12.98
CA PHE A 93 -5.16 -2.07 13.89
C PHE A 93 -3.73 -2.44 14.29
N MET A 94 -3.49 -3.69 14.69
CA MET A 94 -2.15 -4.13 15.10
C MET A 94 -1.18 -4.28 13.94
N ALA A 95 -1.65 -4.65 12.74
CA ALA A 95 -0.85 -4.66 11.52
C ALA A 95 -0.20 -3.28 11.25
N PHE A 96 -0.90 -2.19 11.54
CA PHE A 96 -0.38 -0.82 11.36
C PHE A 96 0.26 -0.18 12.61
N HIS A 97 -0.21 -0.54 13.82
CA HIS A 97 0.13 0.18 15.05
C HIS A 97 1.00 -0.61 16.05
N SER A 98 1.40 -1.85 15.75
CA SER A 98 2.28 -2.61 16.64
C SER A 98 3.64 -1.94 16.81
N LYS A 99 3.93 -1.42 18.01
CA LYS A 99 5.21 -0.74 18.30
C LYS A 99 6.43 -1.62 18.08
N ASN A 100 6.28 -2.92 18.30
CA ASN A 100 7.37 -3.90 18.21
C ASN A 100 7.47 -4.52 16.81
N GLY A 101 6.54 -4.22 15.90
CA GLY A 101 6.58 -4.71 14.53
C GLY A 101 7.42 -3.81 13.64
N ASP A 102 8.48 -4.35 13.05
CA ASP A 102 9.33 -3.67 12.07
C ASP A 102 8.62 -3.39 10.73
N ARG A 103 7.52 -4.10 10.46
CA ARG A 103 6.64 -3.92 9.28
C ARG A 103 5.47 -2.98 9.53
N SER A 104 5.09 -2.76 10.80
CA SER A 104 3.99 -1.87 11.11
C SER A 104 4.41 -0.42 10.83
N CYS A 105 3.45 0.41 10.41
CA CYS A 105 3.72 1.82 10.15
C CYS A 105 4.30 2.50 11.40
N TYR A 106 3.67 2.24 12.56
CA TYR A 106 4.06 2.86 13.82
C TYR A 106 5.42 2.36 14.33
N GLY A 107 5.70 1.06 14.26
CA GLY A 107 6.96 0.48 14.71
C GLY A 107 8.15 0.94 13.87
N CYS A 108 8.04 0.83 12.54
CA CYS A 108 9.09 1.31 11.62
C CYS A 108 9.35 2.82 11.77
N HIS A 109 8.30 3.64 11.83
CA HIS A 109 8.46 5.08 12.03
C HIS A 109 9.03 5.45 13.41
N SER A 110 8.67 4.69 14.45
CA SER A 110 9.26 4.86 15.79
C SER A 110 10.75 4.56 15.77
N GLN A 111 11.17 3.51 15.08
CA GLN A 111 12.58 3.18 14.90
C GLN A 111 13.31 4.29 14.13
N LYS A 112 12.74 4.81 13.03
CA LYS A 112 13.33 5.94 12.29
C LYS A 112 13.46 7.19 13.16
N ALA A 113 12.46 7.47 13.99
CA ALA A 113 12.50 8.56 14.97
C ALA A 113 13.60 8.38 16.03
N GLN A 114 13.91 7.14 16.42
CA GLN A 114 14.99 6.83 17.35
C GLN A 114 16.38 6.89 16.67
N GLU A 115 16.49 6.36 15.45
CA GLU A 115 17.74 6.34 14.66
C GLU A 115 18.20 7.74 14.27
N ASN A 116 17.27 8.65 13.94
CA ASN A 116 17.59 10.04 13.63
C ASN A 116 16.52 11.00 14.19
N PRO A 117 16.61 11.32 15.49
CA PRO A 117 15.63 12.18 16.18
C PRO A 117 15.54 13.57 15.58
N ALA A 118 16.66 14.14 15.13
CA ALA A 118 16.70 15.47 14.50
C ALA A 118 15.84 15.54 13.24
N LYS A 119 15.84 14.47 12.43
CA LYS A 119 15.08 14.41 11.18
C LYS A 119 13.64 13.92 11.35
N TYR A 120 13.43 12.93 12.21
CA TYR A 120 12.18 12.16 12.26
C TYR A 120 11.43 12.27 13.58
N GLY A 121 12.07 12.70 14.67
CA GLY A 121 11.48 12.73 16.01
C GLY A 121 10.22 13.57 16.12
N ALA A 122 10.25 14.80 15.60
CA ALA A 122 9.07 15.65 15.53
C ALA A 122 8.06 15.19 14.46
N LYS A 123 8.56 14.58 13.38
CA LYS A 123 7.73 14.15 12.24
C LYS A 123 6.80 13.00 12.61
N PHE A 124 7.29 12.00 13.33
CA PHE A 124 6.56 10.76 13.65
C PHE A 124 6.09 10.71 15.11
N LYS A 125 5.69 11.86 15.67
CA LYS A 125 5.19 11.95 17.04
C LYS A 125 3.66 11.83 17.08
N GLY A 126 3.17 10.82 17.81
CA GLY A 126 1.74 10.59 18.02
C GLY A 126 1.03 10.07 16.77
N CYS A 127 -0.23 10.47 16.56
CA CYS A 127 -1.07 9.97 15.46
C CYS A 127 -0.79 10.65 14.10
N ARG A 128 0.00 11.73 14.09
CA ARG A 128 0.38 12.50 12.89
C ARG A 128 1.77 12.05 12.42
N PRO A 129 2.04 12.06 11.11
CA PRO A 129 1.30 12.72 10.04
C PRO A 129 0.23 11.82 9.37
N CYS A 130 0.14 10.54 9.76
CA CYS A 130 -0.72 9.55 9.09
C CYS A 130 -2.20 9.91 9.22
N HIS A 131 -2.67 10.21 10.43
CA HIS A 131 -4.04 10.68 10.68
C HIS A 131 -4.10 12.21 10.55
N MET A 132 -4.18 12.65 9.29
CA MET A 132 -4.23 14.07 8.93
C MET A 132 -5.66 14.63 8.90
N ALA A 133 -5.76 15.96 8.98
CA ALA A 133 -7.02 16.67 8.80
C ALA A 133 -7.58 16.45 7.39
N ALA A 134 -8.90 16.58 7.20
CA ALA A 134 -9.56 16.33 5.92
C ALA A 134 -8.95 17.16 4.77
N SER A 135 -8.69 18.45 4.98
CA SER A 135 -8.05 19.33 3.98
C SER A 135 -6.66 18.85 3.56
N ALA A 136 -5.86 18.37 4.52
CA ALA A 136 -4.54 17.80 4.23
C ALA A 136 -4.65 16.47 3.47
N ARG A 137 -5.70 15.67 3.73
CA ARG A 137 -5.95 14.43 2.98
C ARG A 137 -6.29 14.70 1.53
N GLU A 138 -7.17 15.66 1.28
CA GLU A 138 -7.52 16.07 -0.09
C GLU A 138 -6.31 16.63 -0.83
N ALA A 139 -5.45 17.42 -0.16
CA ALA A 139 -4.19 17.88 -0.74
C ALA A 139 -3.22 16.72 -1.03
N ALA A 140 -3.21 15.66 -0.22
CA ALA A 140 -2.35 14.49 -0.44
C ALA A 140 -2.77 13.65 -1.64
N LYS A 141 -4.06 13.58 -1.97
CA LYS A 141 -4.57 12.86 -3.16
C LYS A 141 -4.07 13.43 -4.49
N GLN A 142 -3.62 14.70 -4.49
CA GLN A 142 -3.21 15.44 -5.68
C GLN A 142 -1.69 15.39 -5.95
N LYS A 143 -0.92 14.74 -5.07
CA LYS A 143 0.54 14.62 -5.16
C LYS A 143 0.95 13.30 -5.79
#